data_AF-A0A3B8WEE6-F1
#
_entry.id   AF-A0A3B8WEE6-F1
#
_cell.length_a   1.000
_cell.length_b   1.000
_cell.length_c   1.000
_cell.angle_alpha   90.00
_cell.angle_beta   90.00
_cell.angle_gamma   90.00
#
_symmetry.space_group_name_H-M   'P 1'
#
loop_
_entity.id
_entity.type
_entity.pdbx_description
1 polymer ?
#
loop_
_entity_poly.entity_id
_entity_poly.type
_entity_poly.pdbx_seq_one_letter_code
_entity_poly.pdbx_strand_id
1 'polypeptide(L)'
;AALWDQPIKALNPQQLESLQTTQFRARMAANTLEAWLKSDYAKGLPADPMEGTITRTMPSGFFVRLDCNGLEGFVSCKDLEGKFSFDPVTLRLVHNKNGRIFQLDQRVTVSFSGVDEERRQINFKLLEAEDINPGTDDKG
;
A
#
# COMPACT_ATOMS: atom_id res chain seq x y z
N ALA A 1 -32.24 38.12 3.82
CA ALA A 1 -33.46 37.29 3.87
C ALA A 1 -33.05 35.82 3.93
N ALA A 2 -32.71 35.34 5.12
CA ALA A 2 -32.60 33.91 5.41
C ALA A 2 -34.03 33.45 5.72
N LEU A 3 -34.56 32.52 4.94
CA LEU A 3 -36.00 32.30 4.85
C LEU A 3 -36.65 31.54 6.02
N TRP A 4 -35.92 31.10 7.06
CA TRP A 4 -36.53 30.29 8.13
C TRP A 4 -35.86 30.51 9.49
N ASP A 5 -36.53 31.28 10.35
CA ASP A 5 -36.26 31.47 11.78
C ASP A 5 -36.58 30.20 12.63
N GLN A 6 -36.46 29.02 12.01
CA GLN A 6 -36.66 27.75 12.70
C GLN A 6 -35.36 27.30 13.35
N PRO A 7 -35.38 26.89 14.64
CA PRO A 7 -34.19 26.32 15.26
C PRO A 7 -33.78 25.08 14.46
N ILE A 8 -32.53 25.07 13.98
CA ILE A 8 -31.95 23.90 13.31
C ILE A 8 -32.10 22.73 14.28
N LYS A 9 -33.00 21.80 13.94
CA LYS A 9 -33.23 20.61 14.75
C LYS A 9 -31.96 19.77 14.71
N ALA A 10 -31.24 19.72 15.83
CA ALA A 10 -30.07 18.88 15.98
C ALA A 10 -30.43 17.41 15.67
N LEU A 11 -29.56 16.73 14.94
CA LEU A 11 -29.71 15.30 14.67
C LEU A 11 -29.71 14.55 16.00
N ASN A 12 -30.67 13.64 16.17
CA ASN A 12 -30.65 12.75 17.33
C ASN A 12 -29.52 11.70 17.18
N PRO A 13 -29.13 11.01 18.27
CA PRO A 13 -28.06 10.02 18.22
C PRO A 13 -28.29 8.92 17.17
N GLN A 14 -29.52 8.46 16.98
CA GLN A 14 -29.84 7.42 15.98
C GLN A 14 -29.64 7.91 14.53
N GLN A 15 -30.01 9.15 14.24
CA GLN A 15 -29.82 9.78 12.93
C GLN A 15 -28.34 9.99 12.63
N LEU A 16 -27.55 10.37 13.64
CA LEU A 16 -26.11 10.53 13.51
C LEU A 16 -25.43 9.18 13.21
N GLU A 17 -25.78 8.13 13.94
CA GLU A 17 -25.26 6.77 13.73
C GLU A 17 -25.63 6.23 12.34
N SER A 18 -26.87 6.45 11.90
CA SER A 18 -27.32 6.06 10.56
C SER A 18 -26.55 6.79 9.45
N LEU A 19 -26.29 8.08 9.61
CA LEU A 19 -25.48 8.88 8.69
C LEU A 19 -24.04 8.36 8.63
N GLN A 20 -23.42 8.11 9.79
CA GLN A 20 -22.07 7.56 9.87
C GLN A 20 -21.97 6.20 9.17
N THR A 21 -22.93 5.31 9.43
CA THR A 21 -23.01 3.99 8.78
C THR A 21 -23.13 4.11 7.27
N THR A 22 -23.97 5.04 6.79
CA THR A 22 -24.17 5.28 5.37
C THR A 22 -22.91 5.81 4.71
N GLN A 23 -22.22 6.78 5.34
CA GLN A 23 -20.94 7.30 4.85
C GLN A 23 -19.87 6.22 4.79
N PHE A 24 -19.78 5.37 5.82
CA PHE A 24 -18.83 4.28 5.85
C PHE A 24 -19.09 3.29 4.69
N ARG A 25 -20.35 2.88 4.49
CA ARG A 25 -20.74 1.99 3.39
C ARG A 25 -20.44 2.59 2.02
N ALA A 26 -20.73 3.87 1.82
CA ALA A 26 -20.43 4.57 0.58
C ALA A 26 -18.91 4.59 0.29
N ARG A 27 -18.09 4.88 1.31
CA ARG A 27 -16.61 4.83 1.19
C ARG A 27 -16.11 3.42 0.88
N MET A 28 -16.64 2.39 1.55
CA MET A 28 -16.28 1.01 1.24
C MET A 28 -16.56 0.66 -0.21
N ALA A 29 -17.76 0.97 -0.71
CA ALA A 29 -18.14 0.68 -2.09
C ALA A 29 -17.22 1.39 -3.09
N ALA A 30 -16.90 2.67 -2.86
CA ALA A 30 -15.96 3.42 -3.70
C ALA A 30 -14.57 2.80 -3.70
N ASN A 31 -14.02 2.48 -2.52
CA ASN A 31 -12.70 1.86 -2.40
C ASN A 31 -12.64 0.48 -3.06
N THR A 32 -13.71 -0.32 -2.96
CA THR A 32 -13.80 -1.63 -3.62
C THR A 32 -13.81 -1.51 -5.13
N LEU A 33 -14.56 -0.54 -5.67
CA LEU A 33 -14.58 -0.28 -7.12
C LEU A 33 -13.21 0.22 -7.60
N GLU A 34 -12.57 1.12 -6.85
CA GLU A 34 -11.25 1.63 -7.17
C GLU A 34 -10.19 0.51 -7.17
N ALA A 35 -10.20 -0.35 -6.14
CA ALA A 35 -9.32 -1.51 -6.08
C ALA A 35 -9.51 -2.44 -7.28
N TRP A 36 -10.76 -2.67 -7.68
CA TRP A 36 -11.07 -3.46 -8.89
C TRP A 36 -10.46 -2.85 -10.14
N LEU A 37 -10.72 -1.56 -10.39
CA LEU A 37 -10.23 -0.84 -11.57
C LEU A 37 -8.69 -0.82 -11.62
N LYS A 38 -8.03 -0.65 -10.47
CA LYS A 38 -6.57 -0.71 -10.36
C LYS A 38 -6.04 -2.09 -10.72
N SER A 39 -6.64 -3.15 -10.18
CA SER A 39 -6.25 -4.53 -10.52
C SER A 39 -6.49 -4.86 -11.99
N ASP A 40 -7.60 -4.40 -12.57
CA ASP A 40 -7.92 -4.63 -13.97
C ASP A 40 -6.92 -3.91 -14.89
N TYR A 41 -6.67 -2.62 -14.63
CA TYR A 41 -5.66 -1.83 -15.35
C TYR A 41 -4.26 -2.45 -15.26
N ALA A 42 -3.90 -2.99 -14.09
CA ALA A 42 -2.58 -3.58 -13.87
C ALA A 42 -2.29 -4.79 -14.77
N LYS A 43 -3.32 -5.49 -15.28
CA LYS A 43 -3.14 -6.63 -16.21
C LYS A 43 -2.49 -6.20 -17.54
N GLY A 44 -2.59 -4.92 -17.90
CA GLY A 44 -1.96 -4.34 -19.08
C GLY A 44 -0.57 -3.74 -18.85
N LEU A 45 0.01 -3.85 -17.65
CA LEU A 45 1.33 -3.29 -17.38
C LEU A 45 2.42 -4.01 -18.17
N PRO A 46 3.45 -3.28 -18.64
CA PRO A 46 4.60 -3.90 -19.26
C PRO A 46 5.37 -4.74 -18.23
N ALA A 47 6.07 -5.77 -18.72
CA ALA A 47 7.02 -6.54 -17.92
C ALA A 47 8.36 -5.79 -17.72
N ASP A 48 8.49 -4.59 -18.27
CA ASP A 48 9.69 -3.76 -18.17
C ASP A 48 9.95 -3.31 -16.73
N PRO A 49 11.22 -3.07 -16.35
CA PRO A 49 11.58 -2.52 -15.05
C PRO A 49 10.92 -1.15 -14.81
N MET A 50 10.32 -0.98 -13.64
CA MET A 50 9.70 0.27 -13.21
C MET A 50 10.20 0.66 -11.82
N GLU A 51 10.46 1.95 -11.66
CA GLU A 51 10.80 2.54 -10.38
C GLU A 51 9.58 2.69 -9.47
N GLY A 52 9.81 2.47 -8.19
CA GLY A 52 8.81 2.65 -7.16
C GLY A 52 9.42 2.85 -5.78
N THR A 53 8.54 3.08 -4.83
CA THR A 53 8.89 3.34 -3.44
C THR A 53 8.14 2.38 -2.53
N ILE A 54 8.83 1.82 -1.53
CA ILE A 54 8.19 0.96 -0.52
C ILE A 54 7.26 1.80 0.36
N THR A 55 5.96 1.50 0.34
CA THR A 55 4.95 2.20 1.16
C THR A 55 4.65 1.49 2.46
N ARG A 56 4.87 0.17 2.53
CA ARG A 56 4.58 -0.63 3.71
C ARG A 56 5.33 -1.96 3.71
N THR A 57 5.86 -2.34 4.87
CA THR A 57 6.48 -3.65 5.10
C THR A 57 5.57 -4.57 5.91
N MET A 58 5.64 -5.87 5.66
CA MET A 58 4.95 -6.93 6.39
C MET A 58 5.88 -8.12 6.61
N PRO A 59 5.58 -9.04 7.54
CA PRO A 59 6.36 -10.28 7.68
C PRO A 59 6.46 -11.12 6.40
N SER A 60 5.45 -11.03 5.53
CA SER A 60 5.38 -11.79 4.27
C SER A 60 6.04 -11.11 3.08
N GLY A 61 6.44 -9.84 3.19
CA GLY A 61 6.89 -9.04 2.04
C GLY A 61 6.65 -7.55 2.22
N PHE A 62 6.57 -6.79 1.13
CA PHE A 62 6.34 -5.35 1.20
C PHE A 62 5.54 -4.84 0.00
N PHE A 63 4.87 -3.70 0.19
CA PHE A 63 4.12 -3.01 -0.84
C PHE A 63 4.98 -1.92 -1.47
N VAL A 64 4.93 -1.84 -2.79
CA VAL A 64 5.66 -0.88 -3.62
C VAL A 64 4.64 -0.07 -4.40
N ARG A 65 4.73 1.25 -4.30
CA ARG A 65 3.99 2.18 -5.15
C ARG A 65 4.86 2.60 -6.32
N LEU A 66 4.37 2.38 -7.54
CA LEU A 66 5.06 2.78 -8.77
C LEU A 66 5.03 4.30 -8.93
N ASP A 67 6.16 4.87 -9.36
CA ASP A 67 6.26 6.32 -9.57
C ASP A 67 5.50 6.79 -10.80
N CYS A 68 5.38 5.93 -11.82
CA CYS A 68 4.81 6.30 -13.12
C CYS A 68 3.28 6.48 -13.10
N ASN A 69 2.57 5.76 -12.24
CA ASN A 69 1.10 5.72 -12.23
C ASN A 69 0.48 5.61 -10.83
N GLY A 70 1.29 5.50 -9.77
CA GLY A 70 0.81 5.40 -8.39
C GLY A 70 0.12 4.08 -8.04
N LEU A 71 0.15 3.06 -8.91
CA LEU A 71 -0.33 1.73 -8.56
C LEU A 71 0.53 1.14 -7.45
N GLU A 72 -0.13 0.45 -6.54
CA GLU A 72 0.53 -0.26 -5.45
C GLU A 72 0.41 -1.76 -5.67
N GLY A 73 1.53 -2.46 -5.55
CA GLY A 73 1.61 -3.91 -5.66
C GLY A 73 2.55 -4.49 -4.62
N PHE A 74 2.55 -5.81 -4.52
CA PHE A 74 3.20 -6.53 -3.45
C PHE A 74 4.35 -7.38 -3.95
N VAL A 75 5.47 -7.29 -3.25
CA VAL A 75 6.64 -8.15 -3.41
C VAL A 75 6.67 -9.14 -2.26
N SER A 76 6.62 -10.43 -2.58
CA SER A 76 6.62 -11.50 -1.58
C SER A 76 8.04 -11.85 -1.16
N CYS A 77 8.28 -12.03 0.14
CA CYS A 77 9.55 -12.56 0.66
C CYS A 77 9.89 -13.95 0.10
N LYS A 78 8.91 -14.70 -0.42
CA LYS A 78 9.16 -16.01 -1.07
C LYS A 78 9.91 -15.89 -2.40
N ASP A 79 9.75 -14.75 -3.08
CA ASP A 79 10.39 -14.49 -4.37
C ASP A 79 11.76 -13.81 -4.19
N LEU A 80 12.11 -13.46 -2.95
CA LEU A 80 13.40 -12.90 -2.58
C LEU A 80 14.39 -14.01 -2.25
N GLU A 81 15.66 -13.75 -2.54
CA GLU A 81 16.73 -14.68 -2.21
C GLU A 81 17.05 -14.68 -0.71
N GLY A 82 16.78 -15.81 -0.06
CA GLY A 82 17.16 -16.07 1.33
C GLY A 82 16.03 -15.89 2.33
N LYS A 83 16.38 -15.61 3.59
CA LYS A 83 15.43 -15.55 4.71
C LYS A 83 15.45 -14.17 5.35
N PHE A 84 14.26 -13.61 5.53
CA PHE A 84 14.05 -12.30 6.11
C PHE A 84 13.35 -12.43 7.46
N SER A 85 13.80 -11.63 8.42
CA SER A 85 13.14 -11.42 9.71
C SER A 85 12.48 -10.05 9.71
N PHE A 86 11.25 -9.97 10.23
CA PHE A 86 10.54 -8.70 10.36
C PHE A 86 10.71 -8.13 11.76
N ASP A 87 11.15 -6.88 11.84
CA ASP A 87 11.18 -6.10 13.07
C ASP A 87 9.90 -5.23 13.16
N PRO A 88 8.97 -5.54 14.07
CA PRO A 88 7.72 -4.81 14.22
C PRO A 88 7.89 -3.41 14.84
N VAL A 89 9.03 -3.12 15.49
CA VAL A 89 9.29 -1.82 16.10
C VAL A 89 9.74 -0.82 15.04
N THR A 90 10.68 -1.23 14.19
CA THR A 90 11.22 -0.37 13.14
C THR A 90 10.48 -0.48 11.81
N LEU A 91 9.56 -1.46 11.68
CA LEU A 91 8.86 -1.79 10.44
C LEU A 91 9.86 -2.08 9.30
N ARG A 92 10.83 -2.95 9.59
CA ARG A 92 11.91 -3.33 8.68
C ARG A 92 11.91 -4.84 8.41
N LEU A 93 12.21 -5.23 7.18
CA LEU A 93 12.55 -6.59 6.80
C LEU A 93 14.07 -6.70 6.67
N VAL A 94 14.69 -7.52 7.52
CA VAL A 94 16.15 -7.67 7.57
C VAL A 94 16.53 -9.05 7.08
N HIS A 95 17.43 -9.12 6.10
CA HIS A 95 17.95 -10.38 5.61
C HIS A 95 18.91 -11.01 6.61
N ASN A 96 18.67 -12.27 6.96
CA ASN A 96 19.35 -12.94 8.06
C ASN A 96 20.85 -13.20 7.81
N LYS A 97 21.32 -13.19 6.55
CA LYS A 97 22.73 -13.51 6.23
C LYS A 97 23.58 -12.31 5.85
N ASN A 98 23.07 -11.42 5.00
CA ASN A 98 23.84 -10.28 4.48
C ASN A 98 23.41 -8.95 5.11
N GLY A 99 22.41 -8.94 6.00
CA GLY A 99 21.95 -7.73 6.66
C GLY A 99 21.19 -6.75 5.77
N ARG A 100 20.86 -7.09 4.51
CA ARG A 100 20.09 -6.23 3.61
C ARG A 100 18.74 -5.87 4.24
N ILE A 101 18.37 -4.60 4.20
CA ILE A 101 17.17 -4.07 4.83
C ILE A 101 16.18 -3.60 3.77
N PHE A 102 14.91 -3.94 3.98
CA PHE A 102 13.78 -3.30 3.31
C PHE A 102 12.94 -2.50 4.31
N GLN A 103 12.69 -1.22 4.03
CA GLN A 103 11.96 -0.32 4.93
C GLN A 103 11.07 0.68 4.17
N LEU A 104 10.22 1.42 4.90
CA LEU A 104 9.42 2.50 4.31
C LEU A 104 10.29 3.55 3.59
N ASP A 105 9.74 4.14 2.54
CA ASP A 105 10.34 5.20 1.73
C ASP A 105 11.63 4.84 0.98
N GLN A 106 12.01 3.56 0.96
CA GLN A 106 13.11 3.05 0.16
C GLN A 106 12.76 2.96 -1.32
N ARG A 107 13.71 3.34 -2.19
CA ARG A 107 13.60 3.19 -3.64
C ARG A 107 13.90 1.77 -4.10
N VAL A 108 13.06 1.27 -4.99
CA VAL A 108 13.16 -0.07 -5.56
C VAL A 108 12.77 -0.08 -7.03
N THR A 109 13.41 -0.98 -7.77
CA THR A 109 13.05 -1.29 -9.16
C THR A 109 12.35 -2.64 -9.19
N VAL A 110 11.14 -2.67 -9.76
CA VAL A 110 10.28 -3.85 -9.81
C VAL A 110 9.83 -4.16 -11.23
N SER A 111 9.42 -5.40 -11.47
CA SER A 111 8.73 -5.81 -12.69
C SER A 111 7.36 -6.40 -12.36
N PHE A 112 6.40 -6.24 -13.28
CA PHE A 112 5.08 -6.83 -13.15
C PHE A 112 5.16 -8.37 -13.19
N SER A 113 4.55 -9.03 -12.20
CA SER A 113 4.49 -10.49 -12.13
C SER A 113 3.10 -11.06 -12.40
N GLY A 114 2.04 -10.28 -12.14
CA GLY A 114 0.66 -10.74 -12.29
C GLY A 114 -0.30 -10.08 -11.31
N VAL A 115 -1.55 -10.51 -11.35
CA VAL A 115 -2.61 -10.08 -10.43
C VAL A 115 -3.22 -11.31 -9.77
N ASP A 116 -3.33 -11.29 -8.45
CA ASP A 116 -4.15 -12.23 -7.69
C ASP A 116 -5.61 -11.76 -7.76
N GLU A 117 -6.44 -12.49 -8.50
CA GLU A 117 -7.84 -12.12 -8.73
C GLU A 117 -8.73 -12.30 -7.48
N GLU A 118 -8.37 -13.24 -6.59
CA GLU A 118 -9.12 -13.46 -5.35
C GLU A 118 -8.88 -12.30 -4.37
N ARG A 119 -7.63 -11.85 -4.26
CA ARG A 119 -7.23 -10.77 -3.36
C ARG A 119 -7.33 -9.39 -3.99
N ARG A 120 -7.53 -9.30 -5.30
CA ARG A 120 -7.43 -8.05 -6.09
C ARG A 120 -6.10 -7.35 -5.82
N GLN A 121 -5.02 -8.13 -5.84
CA GLN A 121 -3.70 -7.70 -5.46
C GLN A 121 -2.75 -7.78 -6.64
N ILE A 122 -2.07 -6.67 -6.93
CA ILE A 122 -1.02 -6.63 -7.95
C ILE A 122 0.24 -7.23 -7.33
N ASN A 123 0.89 -8.14 -8.04
CA ASN A 123 2.14 -8.77 -7.61
C ASN A 123 3.30 -8.29 -8.46
N PHE A 124 4.40 -7.99 -7.77
CA PHE A 124 5.63 -7.51 -8.37
C PHE A 124 6.79 -8.43 -8.01
N LYS A 125 7.77 -8.49 -8.90
CA LYS A 125 9.07 -9.10 -8.65
C LYS A 125 10.10 -8.01 -8.43
N LEU A 126 10.87 -8.12 -7.34
CA LEU A 126 11.99 -7.23 -7.09
C LEU A 126 13.11 -7.50 -8.09
N LEU A 127 13.64 -6.44 -8.70
CA LEU A 127 14.84 -6.50 -9.54
C LEU A 127 16.02 -5.90 -8.79
N GLU A 128 15.87 -4.67 -8.33
CA GLU A 128 16.90 -3.92 -7.62
C GLU A 128 16.28 -3.15 -6.45
N ALA A 129 17.08 -2.86 -5.43
CA ALA A 129 16.69 -2.00 -4.33
C ALA A 129 17.90 -1.26 -3.82
N GLU A 130 17.69 0.00 -3.48
CA GLU A 130 18.69 0.87 -2.88
C GLU A 130 19.28 0.23 -1.61
N ASP A 131 20.60 0.21 -1.48
CA ASP A 131 21.26 -0.35 -0.32
C ASP A 131 21.16 0.62 0.87
N ILE A 132 20.39 0.23 1.89
CA ILE A 132 20.28 0.98 3.12
C ILE A 132 21.40 0.55 4.05
N ASN A 133 22.39 1.43 4.22
CA ASN A 133 23.40 1.27 5.25
C ASN A 133 22.79 1.64 6.61
N PRO A 134 22.83 0.77 7.63
CA PRO A 134 22.19 0.97 8.94
C PRO A 134 22.82 2.09 9.80
N GLY A 135 23.55 3.05 9.20
CA GLY A 135 24.22 4.17 9.87
C GLY A 135 23.79 5.56 9.40
N THR A 136 22.71 5.68 8.61
CA THR A 136 22.24 6.97 8.05
C THR A 136 20.88 7.42 8.58
N ASP A 137 20.40 6.85 9.69
CA ASP A 137 19.34 7.48 10.48
C ASP A 137 19.95 8.71 11.20
N ASP A 138 20.20 9.78 10.43
CA ASP A 138 20.65 11.08 10.90
C ASP A 138 19.53 11.78 11.67
N LYS A 139 19.98 12.53 12.65
CA LYS A 139 19.23 13.34 13.60
C LYS A 139 18.25 14.27 12.89
N GLY A 140 17.00 14.24 13.34
CA GLY A 140 15.98 15.24 13.03
C GLY A 140 14.92 15.26 14.11
#